data_AF-A0A498Q3F0-F1
#
_entry.id   AF-A0A498Q3F0-F1
#
_cell.length_a   1.000
_cell.length_b   1.000
_cell.length_c   1.000
_cell.angle_alpha   90.00
_cell.angle_beta   90.00
_cell.angle_gamma   90.00
#
_symmetry.space_group_name_H-M   'P 1'
#
loop_
_entity.id
_entity.type
_entity.pdbx_description
1 polymer ?
#
loop_
_entity_poly.entity_id
_entity_poly.type
_entity_poly.pdbx_seq_one_letter_code
_entity_poly.pdbx_strand_id
1 'polypeptide(L)'
;MGVLRFLWQRVLAFDRIGSRIPQLIQVWLQELFFVMPLAFFVGKVIDIHGAFGVPGTGERLDATFWGALVVALVFGFLFMRSLVKPRIAQGSWTPTVHADMGAFTVFGGNRTWTVTYP
;
A
#
# COMPACT_ATOMS: atom_id res chain seq x y z
N MET A 1 -30.13 18.70 9.87
CA MET A 1 -28.65 18.64 10.02
C MET A 1 -28.05 17.22 10.08
N GLY A 2 -28.82 16.15 10.36
CA GLY A 2 -28.28 14.78 10.43
C GLY A 2 -27.69 14.24 9.11
N VAL A 3 -28.33 14.52 7.96
CA VAL A 3 -27.85 14.05 6.63
C VAL A 3 -26.54 14.74 6.22
N LEU A 4 -26.42 16.05 6.47
CA LEU A 4 -25.16 16.78 6.22
C LEU A 4 -24.05 16.30 7.15
N ARG A 5 -24.35 16.04 8.43
CA ARG A 5 -23.39 15.51 9.41
C ARG A 5 -22.97 14.07 9.10
N PHE A 6 -23.86 13.25 8.54
CA PHE A 6 -23.58 11.90 8.04
C PHE A 6 -22.69 11.94 6.79
N LEU A 7 -22.98 12.85 5.84
CA LEU A 7 -22.14 13.08 4.67
C LEU A 7 -20.76 13.61 5.07
N TRP A 8 -20.67 14.49 6.07
CA TRP A 8 -19.41 15.04 6.56
C TRP A 8 -18.58 14.05 7.39
N GLN A 9 -19.23 13.20 8.19
CA GLN A 9 -18.58 12.04 8.80
C GLN A 9 -18.05 11.06 7.75
N ARG A 10 -18.73 10.91 6.60
CA ARG A 10 -18.22 10.12 5.47
C ARG A 10 -17.07 10.79 4.72
N VAL A 11 -17.03 12.12 4.63
CA VAL A 11 -15.86 12.86 4.10
C VAL A 11 -14.65 12.75 5.04
N LEU A 12 -14.85 12.74 6.36
CA LEU A 12 -13.80 12.44 7.35
C LEU A 12 -13.45 10.93 7.41
N ALA A 13 -14.36 10.03 7.06
CA ALA A 13 -14.04 8.62 6.83
C ALA A 13 -13.26 8.42 5.51
N PHE A 14 -13.52 9.25 4.51
CA PHE A 14 -12.70 9.39 3.30
C PHE A 14 -11.30 9.92 3.62
N ASP A 15 -11.09 10.65 4.71
CA ASP A 15 -9.74 11.02 5.16
C ASP A 15 -8.97 9.77 5.67
N ARG A 16 -9.66 8.84 6.34
CA ARG A 16 -9.07 7.54 6.76
C ARG A 16 -8.88 6.56 5.61
N ILE A 17 -9.79 6.53 4.64
CA ILE A 17 -9.64 5.70 3.44
C ILE A 17 -8.63 6.35 2.49
N GLY A 18 -8.68 7.67 2.36
CA GLY A 18 -7.80 8.54 1.57
C GLY A 18 -6.35 8.48 2.04
N SER A 19 -6.11 8.51 3.34
CA SER A 19 -4.77 8.24 3.91
C SER A 19 -4.26 6.84 3.63
N ARG A 20 -5.15 5.88 3.35
CA ARG A 20 -4.79 4.52 2.91
C ARG A 20 -4.72 4.37 1.39
N ILE A 21 -5.20 5.33 0.58
CA ILE A 21 -5.09 5.28 -0.89
C ILE A 21 -3.62 5.15 -1.33
N PRO A 22 -2.66 5.92 -0.79
CA PRO A 22 -1.25 5.73 -1.10
C PRO A 22 -0.76 4.31 -0.77
N GLN A 23 -1.21 3.75 0.35
CA GLN A 23 -0.85 2.40 0.77
C GLN A 23 -1.49 1.33 -0.13
N LEU A 24 -2.75 1.49 -0.52
CA LEU A 24 -3.46 0.61 -1.46
C LEU A 24 -2.79 0.62 -2.83
N ILE A 25 -2.46 1.80 -3.36
CA ILE A 25 -1.72 1.94 -4.62
C ILE A 25 -0.35 1.28 -4.49
N GLN A 26 0.35 1.47 -3.37
CA GLN A 26 1.64 0.84 -3.13
C GLN A 26 1.53 -0.70 -3.13
N VAL A 27 0.51 -1.26 -2.47
CA VAL A 27 0.25 -2.70 -2.48
C VAL A 27 -0.03 -3.18 -3.89
N TRP A 28 -0.88 -2.48 -4.64
CA TRP A 28 -1.18 -2.85 -6.04
C TRP A 28 0.05 -2.83 -6.93
N LEU A 29 0.89 -1.79 -6.82
CA LEU A 29 2.14 -1.70 -7.58
C LEU A 29 3.11 -2.83 -7.17
N GLN A 30 3.19 -3.15 -5.89
CA GLN A 30 4.01 -4.24 -5.40
C GLN A 30 3.50 -5.61 -5.91
N GLU A 31 2.18 -5.83 -5.87
CA GLU A 31 1.57 -7.05 -6.41
C GLU A 31 1.85 -7.17 -7.91
N LEU A 32 1.58 -6.11 -8.67
CA LEU A 32 1.68 -6.11 -10.12
C LEU A 32 3.11 -6.26 -10.64
N PHE A 33 4.07 -5.57 -10.02
CA PHE A 33 5.44 -5.51 -10.54
C PHE A 33 6.43 -6.41 -9.82
N PHE A 34 6.11 -6.90 -8.62
CA PHE A 34 7.01 -7.77 -7.88
C PHE A 34 6.42 -9.15 -7.65
N VAL A 35 5.29 -9.25 -6.95
CA VAL A 35 4.76 -10.55 -6.52
C VAL A 35 4.27 -11.37 -7.71
N MET A 36 3.42 -10.79 -8.57
CA MET A 36 2.83 -11.50 -9.70
C MET A 36 3.89 -11.97 -10.71
N PRO A 37 4.83 -11.12 -11.19
CA PRO A 37 5.83 -11.57 -12.17
C PRO A 37 6.77 -12.63 -11.59
N LEU A 38 7.14 -12.51 -10.31
CA LEU A 38 7.95 -13.53 -9.62
C LEU A 38 7.19 -14.85 -9.53
N ALA A 39 5.91 -14.81 -9.14
CA ALA A 39 5.09 -16.01 -9.03
C ALA A 39 4.92 -16.72 -10.37
N PHE A 40 4.70 -15.97 -11.46
CA PHE A 40 4.63 -16.56 -12.81
C PHE A 40 5.95 -17.20 -13.24
N PHE A 41 7.08 -16.55 -12.98
CA PHE A 41 8.39 -17.13 -13.28
C PHE A 41 8.61 -18.43 -12.51
N VAL A 42 8.41 -18.41 -11.19
CA VAL A 42 8.55 -19.60 -10.32
C VAL A 42 7.59 -20.71 -10.77
N GLY A 43 6.33 -20.36 -11.05
CA GLY A 43 5.32 -21.28 -11.54
C GLY A 43 5.75 -21.95 -12.85
N LYS A 44 6.29 -21.20 -13.82
CA LYS A 44 6.76 -21.78 -15.07
C LYS A 44 8.01 -22.64 -14.90
N VAL A 45 8.91 -22.28 -13.97
CA VAL A 45 10.07 -23.13 -13.63
C VAL A 45 9.60 -24.47 -13.07
N ILE A 46 8.62 -24.46 -12.16
CA ILE A 46 8.01 -25.68 -11.60
C ILE A 46 7.33 -26.51 -12.69
N ASP A 47 6.57 -25.88 -13.57
CA ASP A 47 5.90 -26.54 -14.70
C ASP A 47 6.91 -27.25 -15.63
N ILE A 48 8.07 -26.64 -15.88
CA ILE A 48 9.12 -27.22 -16.74
C ILE A 48 9.85 -28.38 -16.07
N HIS A 49 10.26 -28.22 -14.81
CA HIS A 49 11.12 -29.20 -14.13
C HIS A 49 10.33 -30.28 -13.37
N GLY A 50 9.07 -30.01 -13.07
CA GLY A 50 8.25 -30.80 -12.17
C GLY A 50 8.53 -30.46 -10.71
N ALA A 51 7.53 -30.69 -9.87
CA ALA A 51 7.64 -30.61 -8.42
C ALA A 51 6.60 -31.52 -7.76
N PHE A 52 6.82 -31.87 -6.50
CA PHE A 52 5.86 -32.62 -5.67
C PHE A 52 5.38 -33.94 -6.30
N GLY A 53 6.26 -34.64 -7.00
CA GLY A 53 5.95 -35.92 -7.65
C GLY A 53 5.23 -35.80 -9.00
N VAL A 54 4.96 -34.57 -9.47
CA VAL A 54 4.44 -34.33 -10.82
C VAL A 54 5.61 -34.11 -11.77
N PRO A 55 5.75 -34.91 -12.84
CA PRO A 55 6.80 -34.72 -13.84
C PRO A 55 6.57 -33.43 -14.63
N GLY A 56 7.67 -32.72 -14.94
CA GLY A 56 7.62 -31.48 -15.68
C GLY A 56 7.48 -31.67 -17.19
N THR A 57 7.14 -30.59 -17.88
CA THR A 57 6.95 -30.57 -19.34
C THR A 57 8.27 -30.66 -20.12
N GLY A 58 9.41 -30.31 -19.51
CA GLY A 58 10.72 -30.29 -20.18
C GLY A 58 10.88 -29.20 -21.24
N GLU A 59 9.92 -28.27 -21.34
CA GLU A 59 9.98 -27.15 -22.27
C GLU A 59 11.11 -26.17 -21.94
N ARG A 60 11.50 -25.35 -22.91
CA ARG A 60 12.43 -24.24 -22.67
C ARG A 60 11.67 -23.04 -22.12
N LEU A 61 12.33 -22.28 -21.25
CA LEU A 61 11.74 -21.10 -20.63
C LEU A 61 11.69 -19.95 -21.65
N ASP A 62 10.48 -19.50 -21.98
CA ASP A 62 10.25 -18.41 -22.93
C ASP A 62 10.79 -17.07 -22.41
N ALA A 63 11.17 -16.19 -23.35
CA ALA A 63 11.70 -14.86 -23.07
C ALA A 63 10.74 -14.02 -22.22
N THR A 64 9.43 -14.21 -22.36
CA THR A 64 8.41 -13.52 -21.56
C THR A 64 8.60 -13.76 -20.05
N PHE A 65 8.91 -14.99 -19.65
CA PHE A 65 9.12 -15.34 -18.25
C PHE A 65 10.44 -14.79 -17.73
N TRP A 66 11.50 -14.80 -18.53
CA TRP A 66 12.74 -14.10 -18.19
C TRP A 66 12.51 -12.60 -17.99
N GLY A 67 11.71 -11.96 -18.85
CA GLY A 67 11.29 -10.58 -18.69
C GLY A 67 10.54 -10.35 -17.38
N ALA A 68 9.60 -11.23 -17.04
CA ALA A 68 8.87 -11.19 -15.77
C ALA A 68 9.83 -11.29 -14.56
N LEU A 69 10.85 -12.14 -14.62
CA LEU A 69 11.88 -12.23 -13.57
C LEU A 69 12.66 -10.91 -13.43
N VAL A 70 13.11 -10.32 -14.55
CA VAL A 70 13.86 -9.05 -14.50
C VAL A 70 13.01 -7.94 -13.86
N VAL A 71 11.74 -7.83 -14.25
CA VAL A 71 10.80 -6.87 -13.64
C VAL A 71 10.68 -7.13 -12.14
N ALA A 72 10.44 -8.38 -11.74
CA ALA A 72 10.36 -8.74 -10.32
C ALA A 72 11.63 -8.39 -9.55
N LEU A 73 12.81 -8.65 -10.09
CA LEU A 73 14.07 -8.35 -9.41
C LEU A 73 14.28 -6.84 -9.22
N VAL A 74 14.01 -6.04 -10.25
CA VAL A 74 14.17 -4.58 -10.18
C VAL A 74 13.21 -3.98 -9.14
N PHE A 75 11.92 -4.29 -9.23
CA PHE A 75 10.93 -3.73 -8.31
C PHE A 75 11.02 -4.33 -6.90
N GLY A 76 11.35 -5.62 -6.81
CA GLY A 76 11.64 -6.30 -5.54
C GLY A 76 12.84 -5.67 -4.81
N PHE A 77 13.91 -5.33 -5.54
CA PHE A 77 15.04 -4.60 -4.96
C PHE A 77 14.63 -3.23 -4.44
N LEU A 78 13.86 -2.45 -5.21
CA LEU A 78 13.37 -1.14 -4.76
C LEU A 78 12.48 -1.25 -3.52
N PHE A 79 11.64 -2.28 -3.46
CA PHE A 79 10.80 -2.58 -2.30
C PHE A 79 11.64 -2.99 -1.08
N MET A 80 12.59 -3.92 -1.22
CA MET A 80 13.49 -4.27 -0.12
C MET A 80 14.31 -3.07 0.37
N ARG A 81 14.79 -2.23 -0.55
CA ARG A 81 15.49 -0.98 -0.20
C ARG A 81 14.61 -0.06 0.64
N SER A 82 13.32 0.06 0.33
CA SER A 82 12.40 0.92 1.10
C SER A 82 12.09 0.34 2.48
N LEU A 83 12.10 -0.98 2.64
CA LEU A 83 11.99 -1.62 3.96
C LEU A 83 13.23 -1.40 4.83
N VAL A 84 14.43 -1.48 4.23
CA VAL A 84 15.70 -1.32 4.96
C VAL A 84 15.98 0.15 5.31
N LYS A 85 15.63 1.08 4.41
CA LYS A 85 15.73 2.52 4.65
C LYS A 85 14.36 3.17 4.47
N PRO A 86 13.46 3.02 5.45
CA PRO A 86 12.16 3.65 5.39
C PRO A 86 12.35 5.17 5.32
N ARG A 87 11.72 5.80 4.34
CA ARG A 87 11.59 7.26 4.32
C ARG A 87 10.55 7.62 5.37
N ILE A 88 10.99 7.91 6.58
CA ILE A 88 10.11 8.45 7.60
C ILE A 88 9.74 9.85 7.13
N ALA A 89 8.47 10.04 6.77
CA ALA A 89 7.95 11.35 6.49
C ALA A 89 7.80 12.07 7.84
N GLN A 90 8.70 13.01 8.12
CA GLN A 90 8.54 13.91 9.25
C GLN A 90 7.21 14.64 9.11
N GLY A 91 6.31 14.41 10.05
CA GLY A 91 4.95 14.90 9.99
C GLY A 91 4.52 15.40 11.34
N SER A 92 3.91 16.59 11.38
CA SER A 92 3.20 17.06 12.56
C SER A 92 1.71 16.82 12.37
N TRP A 93 1.10 16.15 13.34
CA TRP A 93 -0.34 15.94 13.37
C TRP A 93 -0.93 16.72 14.53
N THR A 94 -1.91 17.57 14.25
CA THR A 94 -2.62 18.36 15.26
C THR A 94 -4.03 17.81 15.43
N PRO A 95 -4.43 17.34 16.63
CA PRO A 95 -5.78 16.83 16.85
C PRO A 95 -6.83 17.92 16.68
N THR A 96 -7.90 17.60 15.96
CA THR A 96 -9.11 18.45 15.91
C THR A 96 -9.92 18.22 17.17
N VAL A 97 -10.15 19.28 17.93
CA VAL A 97 -11.05 19.29 19.09
C VAL A 97 -12.34 20.04 18.74
N HIS A 98 -13.40 19.78 19.51
CA HIS A 98 -14.66 20.48 19.39
C HIS A 98 -15.04 21.08 20.74
N ALA A 99 -15.75 22.20 20.70
CA ALA A 99 -16.36 22.81 21.87
C ALA A 99 -17.78 23.26 21.53
N ASP A 100 -18.70 22.99 22.44
CA ASP A 100 -20.10 23.42 22.31
C ASP A 100 -20.28 24.78 23.02
N MET A 101 -20.75 25.77 22.25
CA MET A 101 -21.05 27.13 22.70
C MET A 101 -22.53 27.43 22.45
N GLY A 102 -23.37 27.09 23.43
CA GLY A 102 -24.82 27.28 23.33
C GLY A 102 -25.42 26.46 22.19
N ALA A 103 -25.89 27.14 21.14
CA ALA A 103 -26.48 26.50 19.97
C ALA A 103 -25.47 26.12 18.87
N PHE A 104 -24.18 26.45 19.04
CA PHE A 104 -23.15 26.24 18.02
C PHE A 104 -22.07 25.27 18.52
N THR A 105 -21.62 24.37 17.65
CA THR A 105 -20.42 23.54 17.87
C THR A 105 -19.28 24.09 17.01
N VAL A 106 -18.18 24.46 17.65
CA VAL A 106 -16.98 24.99 16.97
C VAL A 106 -15.90 23.90 16.93
N PHE A 107 -15.28 23.73 15.77
CA PHE A 107 -14.15 22.81 15.57
C PHE A 107 -12.86 23.59 15.39
N GLY A 108 -11.76 23.13 16.00
CA GLY A 108 -10.45 23.75 15.84
C GLY A 108 -9.32 22.76 16.12
N GLY A 109 -8.16 22.96 15.48
CA GLY A 109 -6.97 22.18 15.78
C GLY A 109 -6.33 22.62 17.10
N ASN A 110 -6.17 21.72 18.06
CA ASN A 110 -5.46 22.03 19.30
C ASN A 110 -3.94 21.88 19.11
N ARG A 111 -3.28 23.00 18.76
CA ARG A 111 -1.82 23.04 18.54
C ARG A 111 -0.98 22.69 19.76
N THR A 112 -1.54 22.75 20.98
CA THR A 112 -0.80 22.33 22.19
C THR A 112 -0.63 20.81 22.27
N TRP A 113 -1.44 20.05 21.53
CA TRP A 113 -1.39 18.59 21.48
C TRP A 113 -0.85 18.08 20.14
N THR A 114 -0.15 18.94 19.38
CA THR A 114 0.48 18.54 18.13
C THR A 114 1.56 17.49 18.40
N VAL A 115 1.40 16.32 17.80
CA VAL A 115 2.39 15.24 17.84
C VAL A 115 3.29 15.38 16.63
N THR A 116 4.60 15.45 16.85
CA THR A 116 5.59 15.49 15.78
C THR A 116 6.25 14.13 15.69
N TYR A 117 6.11 13.45 14.54
CA TYR A 117 6.79 12.18 14.28
C TYR A 117 8.17 12.50 13.66
N PRO A 118 9.29 12.10 14.32
CA PRO A 118 10.65 12.36 13.85
C PRO A 118 11.00 11.58 12.58
#